data_AF-A0A426ZVX7-F1
#
_entry.id   AF-A0A426ZVX7-F1
#
_cell.length_a   1.000
_cell.length_b   1.000
_cell.length_c   1.000
_cell.angle_alpha   90.00
_cell.angle_beta   90.00
_cell.angle_gamma   90.00
#
_symmetry.space_group_name_H-M   'P 1'
#
loop_
_entity.id
_entity.type
_entity.pdbx_description
1 polymer ?
#
loop_
_entity_poly.entity_id
_entity_poly.type
_entity_poly.pdbx_seq_one_letter_code
_entity_poly.pdbx_strand_id
1 'polypeptide(L)'
;GIARLGARCLSAVRAYDSAIEQLETLDVAQSKFDDILNSPSLDEACEKIKRLAKSKELDSSLILLIYRSWAAAKESTSMRREVKDIMYHIYMTTKRSLKSIAPPEIKLLKYLLNITDPEERFSALATAFSPGDNHDNKDSNALYTTPKELHKWIKTMLDAYHLNKEETDVMEARRMGDPVVIQRLLILKETIEEEYMRLLSEKEDQEAKE
;
A
#
# COMPACT_ATOMS: atom_id res chain seq x y z
N GLY A 1 22.69 36.06 3.08
CA GLY A 1 22.45 36.58 1.72
C GLY A 1 21.01 36.38 1.33
N ILE A 2 20.50 37.22 0.42
CA ILE A 2 19.12 37.22 -0.11
C ILE A 2 18.66 35.83 -0.58
N ALA A 3 19.57 35.02 -1.15
CA ALA A 3 19.28 33.63 -1.54
C ALA A 3 18.79 32.73 -0.39
N ARG A 4 19.31 32.91 0.83
CA ARG A 4 18.88 32.11 2.02
C ARG A 4 17.47 32.50 2.49
N LEU A 5 17.12 33.79 2.37
CA LEU A 5 15.77 34.27 2.65
C LEU A 5 14.79 33.77 1.58
N GLY A 6 15.18 33.82 0.30
CA GLY A 6 14.41 33.28 -0.81
C GLY A 6 14.11 31.78 -0.66
N ALA A 7 15.11 30.97 -0.28
CA ALA A 7 14.92 29.54 -0.02
C ALA A 7 13.95 29.27 1.15
N ARG A 8 14.01 30.07 2.22
CA ARG A 8 13.08 29.95 3.36
C ARG A 8 11.65 30.34 2.99
N CYS A 9 11.47 31.42 2.23
CA CYS A 9 10.15 31.81 1.72
C CYS A 9 9.57 30.72 0.81
N LEU A 10 10.36 30.18 -0.11
CA LEU A 10 9.90 29.11 -1.00
C LEU A 10 9.52 27.84 -0.23
N SER A 11 10.30 27.48 0.79
CA SER A 11 9.99 26.34 1.65
C SER A 11 8.71 26.55 2.47
N ALA A 12 8.47 27.77 2.95
CA ALA A 12 7.26 28.11 3.71
C ALA A 12 6.00 28.12 2.82
N VAL A 13 6.12 28.65 1.59
CA VAL A 13 5.03 28.63 0.60
C VAL A 13 4.71 27.18 0.21
N ARG A 14 5.72 26.36 -0.10
CA ARG A 14 5.51 24.94 -0.42
C ARG A 14 4.88 24.15 0.73
N ALA A 15 5.29 24.43 1.97
CA ALA A 15 4.69 23.80 3.14
C ALA A 15 3.23 24.23 3.33
N TYR A 16 2.92 25.49 3.05
CA TYR A 16 1.55 26.02 3.09
C TYR A 16 0.67 25.42 1.99
N ASP A 17 1.16 25.41 0.75
CA ASP A 17 0.46 24.80 -0.40
C ASP A 17 0.20 23.31 -0.14
N SER A 18 1.21 22.58 0.34
CA SER A 18 1.07 21.17 0.72
C SER A 18 0.08 20.96 1.88
N ALA A 19 0.04 21.88 2.85
CA ALA A 19 -0.91 21.80 3.97
C ALA A 19 -2.35 22.09 3.51
N ILE A 20 -2.55 22.99 2.55
CA ILE A 20 -3.85 23.25 1.93
C ILE A 20 -4.31 22.04 1.12
N GLU A 21 -3.45 21.45 0.29
CA GLU A 21 -3.76 20.22 -0.45
C GLU A 21 -4.11 19.06 0.50
N GLN A 22 -3.42 18.97 1.65
CA GLN A 22 -3.76 18.01 2.71
C GLN A 22 -5.11 18.30 3.38
N LEU A 23 -5.47 19.57 3.59
CA LEU A 23 -6.78 19.97 4.13
C LEU A 23 -7.93 19.65 3.15
N GLU A 24 -7.78 20.00 1.87
CA GLU A 24 -8.79 19.72 0.84
C GLU A 24 -9.00 18.21 0.64
N THR A 25 -7.92 17.42 0.73
CA THR A 25 -8.02 15.95 0.66
C THR A 25 -8.69 15.34 1.89
N LEU A 26 -8.57 15.96 3.07
CA LEU A 26 -9.27 15.52 4.28
C LEU A 26 -10.77 15.86 4.25
N ASP A 27 -11.16 17.03 3.74
CA ASP A 27 -12.58 17.41 3.64
C ASP A 27 -13.33 16.49 2.65
N VAL A 28 -12.71 16.16 1.52
CA VAL A 28 -13.26 15.20 0.56
C VAL A 28 -13.39 13.80 1.19
N ALA A 29 -12.36 13.35 1.91
CA ALA A 29 -12.39 12.06 2.61
C ALA A 29 -13.47 12.02 3.69
N GLN A 30 -13.64 13.11 4.45
CA GLN A 30 -14.69 13.22 5.46
C GLN A 30 -16.08 13.17 4.83
N SER A 31 -16.30 13.92 3.73
CA SER A 31 -17.58 13.91 3.01
C SER A 31 -17.93 12.52 2.48
N LYS A 32 -16.97 11.79 1.90
CA LYS A 32 -17.15 10.39 1.48
C LYS A 32 -17.47 9.47 2.66
N PHE A 33 -16.81 9.67 3.81
CA PHE A 33 -17.07 8.87 4.99
C PHE A 33 -18.47 9.11 5.55
N ASP A 34 -18.90 10.37 5.62
CA ASP A 34 -20.25 10.73 6.04
C ASP A 34 -21.31 10.15 5.08
N ASP A 35 -21.06 10.16 3.77
CA ASP A 35 -21.94 9.51 2.79
C ASP A 35 -22.05 7.99 2.99
N ILE A 36 -20.96 7.32 3.39
CA ILE A 36 -21.00 5.90 3.78
C ILE A 36 -21.87 5.71 5.01
N LEU A 37 -21.67 6.53 6.06
CA LEU A 37 -22.39 6.41 7.33
C LEU A 37 -23.88 6.74 7.23
N ASN A 38 -24.26 7.65 6.33
CA ASN A 38 -25.64 8.03 6.07
C ASN A 38 -26.38 7.07 5.13
N SER A 39 -25.77 5.93 4.78
CA SER A 39 -26.45 4.91 3.97
C SER A 39 -27.67 4.35 4.71
N PRO A 40 -28.78 4.06 4.02
CA PRO A 40 -30.02 3.61 4.65
C PRO A 40 -29.93 2.19 5.21
N SER A 41 -28.88 1.42 4.86
CA SER A 41 -28.59 0.10 5.39
C SER A 41 -27.09 -0.20 5.43
N LEU A 42 -26.71 -1.17 6.27
CA LEU A 42 -25.31 -1.63 6.36
C LEU A 42 -24.83 -2.25 5.05
N ASP A 43 -25.69 -2.97 4.34
CA ASP A 43 -25.35 -3.58 3.05
C ASP A 43 -25.04 -2.51 2.01
N GLU A 44 -25.82 -1.43 1.97
CA GLU A 44 -25.58 -0.31 1.06
C GLU A 44 -24.29 0.44 1.41
N ALA A 45 -24.01 0.67 2.69
CA ALA A 45 -22.73 1.23 3.14
C ALA A 45 -21.55 0.36 2.67
N CYS A 46 -21.67 -0.97 2.80
CA CYS A 46 -20.64 -1.90 2.34
C CYS A 46 -20.47 -1.91 0.82
N GLU A 47 -21.55 -1.80 0.04
CA GLU A 47 -21.47 -1.69 -1.41
C GLU A 47 -20.83 -0.37 -1.86
N LYS A 48 -21.10 0.75 -1.19
CA LYS A 48 -20.42 2.03 -1.46
C LYS A 48 -18.91 1.90 -1.31
N ILE A 49 -18.42 1.28 -0.23
CA ILE A 49 -16.98 1.02 -0.03
C ILE A 49 -16.39 0.20 -1.18
N LYS A 50 -17.09 -0.86 -1.62
CA LYS A 50 -16.63 -1.68 -2.75
C LYS A 50 -16.57 -0.88 -4.06
N ARG A 51 -17.53 0.02 -4.29
CA ARG A 51 -17.55 0.90 -5.48
C ARG A 51 -16.37 1.88 -5.44
N LEU A 52 -16.14 2.54 -4.31
CA LEU A 52 -15.00 3.45 -4.11
C LEU A 52 -13.66 2.74 -4.33
N ALA A 53 -13.53 1.49 -3.86
CA ALA A 53 -12.33 0.69 -4.14
C ALA A 53 -12.15 0.42 -5.64
N LYS A 54 -13.22 0.02 -6.34
CA LYS A 54 -13.19 -0.24 -7.79
C LYS A 54 -12.87 1.00 -8.61
N SER A 55 -13.35 2.18 -8.20
CA SER A 55 -13.06 3.45 -8.88
C SER A 55 -11.73 4.09 -8.46
N LYS A 56 -10.94 3.44 -7.59
CA LYS A 56 -9.68 3.97 -7.01
C LYS A 56 -9.87 5.26 -6.20
N GLU A 57 -11.08 5.48 -5.68
CA GLU A 57 -11.43 6.62 -4.82
C GLU A 57 -11.42 6.28 -3.33
N LEU A 58 -11.15 5.02 -2.98
CA LEU A 58 -10.80 4.60 -1.62
C LEU A 58 -9.35 4.99 -1.33
N ASP A 59 -9.12 6.29 -1.19
CA ASP A 59 -7.81 6.90 -0.97
C ASP A 59 -7.30 6.75 0.48
N SER A 60 -6.01 7.05 0.69
CA SER A 60 -5.34 6.90 1.99
C SER A 60 -6.01 7.69 3.11
N SER A 61 -6.53 8.88 2.82
CA SER A 61 -7.20 9.74 3.81
C SER A 61 -8.52 9.12 4.26
N LEU A 62 -9.32 8.62 3.33
CA LEU A 62 -10.57 7.93 3.65
C LEU A 62 -10.33 6.61 4.41
N ILE A 63 -9.32 5.82 4.01
CA ILE A 63 -8.95 4.59 4.72
C ILE A 63 -8.57 4.90 6.18
N LEU A 64 -7.75 5.93 6.38
CA LEU A 64 -7.30 6.35 7.70
C LEU A 64 -8.47 6.80 8.58
N LEU A 65 -9.42 7.57 8.04
CA LEU A 65 -10.63 8.00 8.76
C LEU A 65 -11.49 6.81 9.19
N ILE A 66 -11.72 5.84 8.32
CA ILE A 66 -12.47 4.62 8.63
C ILE A 66 -11.78 3.84 9.76
N TYR A 67 -10.46 3.69 9.68
CA TYR A 67 -9.69 2.93 10.66
C TYR A 67 -9.67 3.61 12.03
N ARG A 68 -9.46 4.94 12.06
CA ARG A 68 -9.52 5.74 13.29
C ARG A 68 -10.91 5.68 13.92
N SER A 69 -11.96 5.78 13.11
CA SER A 69 -13.35 5.67 13.58
C SER A 69 -13.66 4.30 14.19
N TRP A 70 -13.18 3.21 13.58
CA TRP A 70 -13.28 1.87 14.18
C TRP A 70 -12.46 1.73 15.47
N ALA A 71 -11.24 2.26 15.52
CA ALA A 71 -10.42 2.20 16.74
C ALA A 71 -11.11 2.92 17.91
N ALA A 72 -11.58 4.15 17.68
CA ALA A 72 -12.35 4.91 18.66
C ALA A 72 -13.65 4.19 19.06
N ALA A 73 -14.34 3.59 18.09
CA ALA A 73 -15.55 2.81 18.34
C ALA A 73 -15.31 1.62 19.26
N LYS A 74 -14.24 0.87 18.98
CA LYS A 74 -13.85 -0.32 19.73
C LYS A 74 -13.52 0.03 21.19
N GLU A 75 -12.73 1.08 21.40
CA GLU A 75 -12.26 1.54 22.70
C GLU A 75 -13.33 2.25 23.54
N SER A 76 -14.34 2.85 22.90
CA SER A 76 -15.40 3.56 23.61
C SER A 76 -16.18 2.66 24.57
N THR A 77 -16.24 3.02 25.85
CA THR A 77 -17.06 2.29 26.85
C THR A 77 -18.53 2.71 26.84
N SER A 78 -18.84 3.87 26.26
CA SER A 78 -20.18 4.46 26.22
C SER A 78 -20.96 4.15 24.94
N MET A 79 -20.29 3.69 23.88
CA MET A 79 -20.95 3.45 22.61
C MET A 79 -21.74 2.14 22.59
N ARG A 80 -22.95 2.21 22.04
CA ARG A 80 -23.86 1.07 21.85
C ARG A 80 -23.22 -0.03 20.99
N ARG A 81 -23.53 -1.28 21.31
CA ARG A 81 -22.96 -2.46 20.63
C ARG A 81 -23.31 -2.48 19.14
N GLU A 82 -24.53 -2.11 18.80
CA GLU A 82 -25.02 -2.07 17.41
C GLU A 82 -24.20 -1.10 16.56
N VAL A 83 -23.81 0.05 17.13
CA VAL A 83 -22.97 1.03 16.44
C VAL A 83 -21.55 0.50 16.25
N LYS A 84 -21.01 -0.20 17.26
CA LYS A 84 -19.70 -0.87 17.15
C LYS A 84 -19.72 -1.95 16.07
N ASP A 85 -20.79 -2.75 15.99
CA ASP A 85 -20.94 -3.81 15.01
C ASP A 85 -20.99 -3.22 13.58
N ILE A 86 -21.78 -2.16 13.37
CA ILE A 86 -21.82 -1.43 12.09
C ILE A 86 -20.41 -0.94 11.71
N MET A 87 -19.70 -0.30 12.65
CA MET A 87 -18.37 0.24 12.39
C MET A 87 -17.34 -0.86 12.11
N TYR A 88 -17.46 -2.00 12.79
CA TYR A 88 -16.66 -3.18 12.52
C TYR A 88 -16.89 -3.72 11.11
N HIS A 89 -18.14 -3.78 10.65
CA HIS A 89 -18.48 -4.24 9.31
C HIS A 89 -17.93 -3.30 8.23
N ILE A 90 -18.06 -1.98 8.41
CA ILE A 90 -17.46 -0.96 7.52
C ILE A 90 -15.94 -1.13 7.44
N TYR A 91 -15.27 -1.25 8.59
CA TYR A 91 -13.82 -1.51 8.66
C TYR A 91 -13.44 -2.81 7.94
N MET A 92 -14.14 -3.90 8.21
CA MET A 92 -13.84 -5.21 7.62
C MET A 92 -14.09 -5.22 6.11
N THR A 93 -15.14 -4.55 5.62
CA THR A 93 -15.41 -4.39 4.19
C THR A 93 -14.34 -3.55 3.50
N THR A 94 -13.87 -2.47 4.14
CA THR A 94 -12.75 -1.66 3.66
C THR A 94 -11.50 -2.52 3.51
N LYS A 95 -11.13 -3.26 4.56
CA LYS A 95 -9.98 -4.18 4.56
C LYS A 95 -10.07 -5.26 3.48
N ARG A 96 -11.25 -5.83 3.25
CA ARG A 96 -11.46 -6.82 2.17
C ARG A 96 -11.36 -6.17 0.79
N SER A 97 -11.91 -4.97 0.63
CA SER A 97 -11.88 -4.24 -0.64
C SER A 97 -10.46 -3.85 -1.02
N LEU A 98 -9.64 -3.40 -0.06
CA LEU A 98 -8.21 -3.14 -0.25
C LEU A 98 -7.45 -4.38 -0.72
N LYS A 99 -7.73 -5.56 -0.15
CA LYS A 99 -7.13 -6.82 -0.60
C LYS A 99 -7.54 -7.19 -2.03
N SER A 100 -8.75 -6.81 -2.46
CA SER A 100 -9.25 -7.13 -3.80
C SER A 100 -8.67 -6.24 -4.90
N ILE A 101 -8.32 -4.99 -4.55
CA ILE A 101 -7.66 -4.04 -5.47
C ILE A 101 -6.13 -4.09 -5.39
N ALA A 102 -5.60 -4.89 -4.46
CA ALA A 102 -4.16 -5.06 -4.31
C ALA A 102 -3.57 -5.65 -5.61
N PRO A 103 -2.59 -4.97 -6.22
CA PRO A 103 -1.87 -5.48 -7.37
C PRO A 103 -1.33 -6.91 -7.12
N PRO A 104 -1.15 -7.71 -8.18
CA PRO A 104 -0.55 -9.03 -8.06
C PRO A 104 0.82 -9.00 -7.35
N GLU A 105 1.56 -7.90 -7.48
CA GLU A 105 2.84 -7.66 -6.80
C GLU A 105 2.70 -7.64 -5.27
N ILE A 106 1.61 -7.08 -4.73
CA ILE A 106 1.36 -7.10 -3.28
C ILE A 106 1.13 -8.51 -2.77
N LYS A 107 0.43 -9.34 -3.56
CA LYS A 107 0.19 -10.74 -3.24
C LYS A 107 1.49 -11.53 -3.30
N LEU A 108 2.32 -11.29 -4.31
CA LEU A 108 3.64 -11.90 -4.46
C LEU A 108 4.55 -11.52 -3.29
N LEU A 109 4.64 -10.23 -2.93
CA LEU A 109 5.44 -9.77 -1.80
C LEU A 109 5.02 -10.42 -0.50
N LYS A 110 3.71 -10.51 -0.24
CA LYS A 110 3.21 -11.20 0.95
C LYS A 110 3.62 -12.67 0.98
N TYR A 111 3.57 -13.35 -0.17
CA TYR A 111 4.02 -14.73 -0.31
C TYR A 111 5.52 -14.85 -0.02
N LEU A 112 6.36 -14.07 -0.72
CA LEU A 112 7.82 -14.08 -0.56
C LEU A 112 8.26 -13.77 0.88
N LEU A 113 7.62 -12.79 1.53
CA LEU A 113 7.95 -12.40 2.90
C LEU A 113 7.56 -13.47 3.93
N ASN A 114 6.60 -14.34 3.61
CA ASN A 114 6.17 -15.44 4.47
C ASN A 114 7.07 -16.68 4.36
N ILE A 115 7.86 -16.79 3.28
CA ILE A 115 8.87 -17.85 3.15
C ILE A 115 10.00 -17.57 4.13
N THR A 116 10.31 -18.52 5.01
CA THR A 116 11.33 -18.35 6.05
C THR A 116 12.72 -18.66 5.52
N ASP A 117 12.83 -19.71 4.70
CA ASP A 117 14.07 -20.14 4.10
C ASP A 117 14.52 -19.18 2.96
N PRO A 118 15.76 -18.65 2.99
CA PRO A 118 16.24 -17.75 1.95
C PRO A 118 16.33 -18.39 0.56
N GLU A 119 16.77 -19.64 0.45
CA GLU A 119 16.93 -20.32 -0.84
C GLU A 119 15.57 -20.54 -1.50
N GLU A 120 14.59 -21.03 -0.73
CA GLU A 120 13.20 -21.18 -1.19
C GLU A 120 12.61 -19.83 -1.62
N ARG A 121 12.91 -18.74 -0.91
CA ARG A 121 12.44 -17.40 -1.26
C ARG A 121 13.01 -16.92 -2.60
N PHE A 122 14.31 -17.08 -2.81
CA PHE A 122 14.95 -16.64 -4.05
C PHE A 122 14.57 -17.53 -5.23
N SER A 123 14.37 -18.83 -5.01
CA SER A 123 13.81 -19.74 -6.02
C SER A 123 12.39 -19.33 -6.44
N ALA A 124 11.54 -18.98 -5.47
CA ALA A 124 10.20 -18.45 -5.73
C ALA A 124 10.23 -17.10 -6.47
N LEU A 125 11.19 -16.22 -6.15
CA LEU A 125 11.41 -14.95 -6.83
C LEU A 125 11.81 -15.16 -8.30
N ALA A 126 12.78 -16.05 -8.56
CA ALA A 126 13.23 -16.37 -9.92
C ALA A 126 12.08 -16.95 -10.77
N THR A 127 11.26 -17.83 -10.17
CA THR A 127 10.07 -18.40 -10.82
C THR A 127 9.02 -17.33 -11.14
N ALA A 128 8.85 -16.32 -10.27
CA ALA A 128 7.91 -15.24 -10.50
C ALA A 128 8.32 -14.31 -11.67
N PHE A 129 9.62 -14.21 -11.95
CA PHE A 129 10.16 -13.42 -13.06
C PHE A 129 10.33 -14.19 -14.36
N SER A 130 10.41 -15.52 -14.29
CA SER A 130 10.54 -16.40 -15.46
C SER A 130 9.43 -17.43 -15.44
N PRO A 131 8.17 -17.05 -15.77
CA PRO A 131 7.16 -18.03 -16.10
C PRO A 131 7.70 -18.85 -17.27
N GLY A 132 8.04 -20.12 -17.06
CA GLY A 132 8.45 -20.99 -18.16
C GLY A 132 7.36 -21.04 -19.25
N ASP A 133 7.72 -21.56 -20.43
CA ASP A 133 6.86 -21.65 -21.63
C ASP A 133 5.57 -22.49 -21.47
N ASN A 134 5.31 -22.99 -20.25
CA ASN A 134 4.11 -23.74 -19.91
C ASN A 134 2.93 -22.77 -19.74
N HIS A 135 2.34 -22.41 -20.87
CA HIS A 135 0.99 -21.86 -21.01
C HIS A 135 -0.12 -22.82 -20.53
N ASP A 136 0.13 -23.68 -19.53
CA ASP A 136 -0.92 -24.39 -18.84
C ASP A 136 -1.43 -23.49 -17.71
N ASN A 137 -2.42 -22.66 -18.08
CA ASN A 137 -3.27 -21.85 -17.20
C ASN A 137 -4.12 -22.73 -16.24
N LYS A 138 -3.51 -23.68 -15.53
CA LYS A 138 -4.18 -24.55 -14.56
C LYS A 138 -3.99 -24.09 -13.11
N ASP A 139 -2.95 -23.31 -12.82
CA ASP A 139 -2.80 -22.69 -11.51
C ASP A 139 -3.23 -21.23 -11.56
N SER A 140 -4.52 -21.00 -11.28
CA SER A 140 -5.13 -19.67 -11.03
C SER A 140 -4.46 -18.86 -9.90
N ASN A 141 -3.37 -19.37 -9.31
CA ASN A 141 -2.65 -18.81 -8.18
C ASN A 141 -1.18 -18.50 -8.46
N ALA A 142 -0.73 -18.64 -9.72
CA ALA A 142 0.65 -18.32 -10.08
C ALA A 142 0.85 -16.79 -10.12
N LEU A 143 1.71 -16.28 -9.24
CA LEU A 143 1.95 -14.85 -9.02
C LEU A 143 3.15 -14.38 -9.86
N TYR A 144 2.92 -14.14 -11.14
CA TYR A 144 3.95 -13.63 -12.05
C TYR A 144 3.99 -12.11 -12.07
N THR A 145 5.19 -11.55 -12.23
CA THR A 145 5.39 -10.10 -12.41
C THR A 145 6.73 -9.83 -13.11
N THR A 146 7.01 -8.56 -13.42
CA THR A 146 8.32 -8.15 -13.93
C THR A 146 9.21 -7.66 -12.79
N PRO A 147 10.55 -7.79 -12.90
CA PRO A 147 11.48 -7.19 -11.95
C PRO A 147 11.22 -5.70 -11.70
N LYS A 148 10.89 -4.94 -12.76
CA LYS A 148 10.59 -3.50 -12.71
C LYS A 148 9.36 -3.18 -11.87
N GLU A 149 8.26 -3.90 -12.06
CA GLU A 149 7.03 -3.66 -11.31
C GLU A 149 7.17 -4.08 -9.84
N LEU A 150 7.75 -5.25 -9.56
CA LEU A 150 7.94 -5.70 -8.19
C LEU A 150 8.83 -4.74 -7.38
N HIS A 151 9.94 -4.29 -7.97
CA HIS A 151 10.84 -3.31 -7.37
C HIS A 151 10.16 -1.99 -7.05
N LYS A 152 9.34 -1.46 -7.97
CA LYS A 152 8.56 -0.24 -7.74
C LYS A 152 7.66 -0.36 -6.51
N TRP A 153 6.99 -1.50 -6.34
CA TRP A 153 6.16 -1.76 -5.16
C TRP A 153 6.97 -1.90 -3.88
N ILE A 154 8.11 -2.61 -3.91
CA ILE A 154 9.01 -2.71 -2.76
C ILE A 154 9.53 -1.34 -2.34
N LYS A 155 9.98 -0.52 -3.29
CA LYS A 155 10.46 0.85 -3.06
C LYS A 155 9.35 1.71 -2.46
N THR A 156 8.15 1.67 -3.02
CA THR A 156 7.00 2.42 -2.51
C THR A 156 6.67 2.02 -1.06
N MET A 157 6.76 0.73 -0.71
CA MET A 157 6.55 0.27 0.68
C MET A 157 7.64 0.75 1.64
N LEU A 158 8.90 0.70 1.21
CA LEU A 158 10.03 1.17 2.01
C LEU A 158 9.97 2.70 2.22
N ASP A 159 9.63 3.46 1.17
CA ASP A 159 9.45 4.91 1.24
C ASP A 159 8.30 5.26 2.20
N ALA A 160 7.17 4.54 2.09
CA ALA A 160 6.05 4.72 3.01
C ALA A 160 6.41 4.34 4.46
N TYR A 161 7.23 3.30 4.69
CA TYR A 161 7.71 2.95 6.02
C TYR A 161 8.57 4.06 6.63
N HIS A 162 9.49 4.64 5.85
CA HIS A 162 10.34 5.74 6.30
C HIS A 162 9.55 7.02 6.56
N LEU A 163 8.57 7.34 5.70
CA LEU A 163 7.68 8.49 5.88
C LEU A 163 6.80 8.35 7.13
N ASN A 164 6.25 7.15 7.39
CA ASN A 164 5.44 6.86 8.58
C ASN A 164 6.27 6.74 9.87
N LYS A 165 7.60 6.61 9.80
CA LYS A 165 8.46 6.67 10.99
C LYS A 165 8.50 8.08 11.59
N GLU A 166 8.11 9.10 10.82
CA GLU A 166 7.99 10.50 11.27
C GLU A 166 6.55 10.87 11.70
N GLU A 167 5.51 10.09 11.36
CA GLU A 167 4.11 10.33 11.76
C GLU A 167 3.42 9.06 12.33
N THR A 168 3.42 8.96 13.66
CA THR A 168 2.40 8.36 14.56
C THR A 168 1.57 7.11 14.18
N ASP A 169 1.66 6.10 15.07
CA ASP A 169 0.65 5.10 15.48
C ASP A 169 -0.53 4.81 14.52
N VAL A 170 -0.33 3.84 13.62
CA VAL A 170 -1.43 3.02 13.08
C VAL A 170 -1.09 1.55 13.26
N MET A 171 -1.88 0.88 14.09
CA MET A 171 -1.70 -0.51 14.54
C MET A 171 -1.60 -1.56 13.41
N GLU A 172 -2.00 -1.24 12.18
CA GLU A 172 -1.78 -2.12 11.02
C GLU A 172 -0.34 -2.06 10.47
N ALA A 173 0.39 -0.96 10.71
CA ALA A 173 1.82 -0.87 10.44
C ALA A 173 2.65 -1.70 11.43
N ARG A 174 2.15 -2.04 12.63
CA ARG A 174 2.90 -2.89 13.59
C ARG A 174 3.07 -4.34 13.13
N ARG A 175 2.24 -4.85 12.20
CA ARG A 175 2.49 -6.15 11.56
C ARG A 175 3.42 -6.08 10.36
N MET A 176 3.67 -4.89 9.80
CA MET A 176 4.63 -4.65 8.71
C MET A 176 5.94 -4.00 9.20
N GLY A 177 5.96 -3.48 10.42
CA GLY A 177 7.09 -2.84 11.11
C GLY A 177 7.83 -3.77 12.06
N ASP A 178 7.82 -5.07 11.79
CA ASP A 178 8.83 -5.97 12.35
C ASP A 178 10.16 -5.62 11.65
N PRO A 179 11.23 -5.27 12.39
CA PRO A 179 12.56 -5.06 11.80
C PRO A 179 12.96 -6.15 10.81
N VAL A 180 12.52 -7.39 11.04
CA VAL A 180 12.77 -8.54 10.17
C VAL A 180 12.06 -8.40 8.82
N VAL A 181 10.82 -7.89 8.77
CA VAL A 181 10.07 -7.71 7.50
C VAL A 181 10.70 -6.61 6.66
N ILE A 182 11.10 -5.50 7.29
CA ILE A 182 11.78 -4.40 6.60
C ILE A 182 13.14 -4.87 6.06
N GLN A 183 13.90 -5.62 6.86
CA GLN A 183 15.17 -6.19 6.41
C GLN A 183 14.96 -7.16 5.23
N ARG A 184 13.92 -8.00 5.26
CA ARG A 184 13.58 -8.89 4.13
C ARG A 184 13.20 -8.10 2.86
N LEU A 185 12.48 -6.99 3.00
CA LEU A 185 12.15 -6.10 1.87
C LEU A 185 13.39 -5.43 1.27
N LEU A 186 14.34 -4.99 2.12
CA LEU A 186 15.61 -4.44 1.66
C LEU A 186 16.43 -5.46 0.87
N ILE A 187 16.58 -6.68 1.40
CA ILE A 187 17.28 -7.77 0.71
C ILE A 187 16.62 -8.06 -0.65
N LEU A 188 15.28 -8.19 -0.69
CA LEU A 188 14.58 -8.40 -1.96
C LEU A 188 14.80 -7.24 -2.95
N LYS A 189 14.81 -5.98 -2.47
CA LYS A 189 15.10 -4.81 -3.32
C LYS A 189 16.50 -4.91 -3.93
N GLU A 190 17.51 -5.15 -3.09
CA GLU A 190 18.92 -5.25 -3.51
C GLU A 190 19.13 -6.39 -4.50
N THR A 191 18.59 -7.58 -4.22
CA THR A 191 18.66 -8.72 -5.15
C THR A 191 18.03 -8.40 -6.51
N ILE A 192 16.87 -7.74 -6.53
CA ILE A 192 16.22 -7.36 -7.80
C ILE A 192 17.08 -6.34 -8.57
N GLU A 193 17.64 -5.35 -7.87
CA GLU A 193 18.52 -4.34 -8.47
C GLU A 193 19.79 -4.97 -9.06
N GLU A 194 20.45 -5.85 -8.30
CA GLU A 194 21.74 -6.44 -8.67
C GLU A 194 21.61 -7.55 -9.71
N GLU A 195 20.67 -8.48 -9.54
CA GLU A 195 20.59 -9.68 -10.37
C GLU A 195 19.67 -9.50 -11.58
N TYR A 196 18.66 -8.63 -11.53
CA TYR A 196 17.64 -8.57 -12.57
C TYR A 196 17.60 -7.23 -13.31
N MET A 197 17.88 -6.11 -12.65
CA MET A 197 17.88 -4.80 -13.31
C MET A 197 19.23 -4.44 -13.93
N ARG A 198 20.34 -4.76 -13.25
CA ARG A 198 21.68 -4.55 -13.79
C ARG A 198 21.91 -5.33 -15.08
N LEU A 199 21.51 -6.61 -15.09
CA LEU A 199 21.59 -7.49 -16.27
C LEU A 199 20.73 -6.99 -17.44
N LEU A 200 19.61 -6.31 -17.19
CA LEU A 200 18.81 -5.70 -18.25
C LEU A 200 19.52 -4.50 -18.89
N SER A 201 20.15 -3.63 -18.09
CA SER A 201 20.92 -2.50 -18.63
C SER A 201 22.15 -2.95 -19.43
N GLU A 202 22.81 -4.02 -19.01
CA GLU A 202 24.00 -4.55 -19.68
C GLU A 202 23.67 -5.28 -21.01
N LYS A 203 22.48 -5.90 -21.10
CA LYS A 203 21.97 -6.51 -22.35
C LYS A 203 21.47 -5.47 -23.34
N GLU A 204 20.72 -4.46 -22.89
CA GLU A 204 20.26 -3.35 -23.73
C GLU A 204 21.45 -2.56 -24.33
N ASP A 205 22.54 -2.38 -23.58
CA ASP A 205 23.78 -1.72 -24.05
C ASP A 205 24.63 -2.58 -25.02
N GLN A 206 24.44 -3.90 -25.03
CA GLN A 206 25.12 -4.82 -25.96
C GLN A 206 24.37 -4.91 -27.29
N GLU A 207 23.03 -4.98 -27.26
CA GLU A 207 22.18 -4.98 -28.47
C GLU A 207 22.18 -3.63 -29.20
N ALA A 208 22.43 -2.51 -28.51
CA ALA A 208 22.57 -1.19 -29.13
C ALA A 208 23.94 -0.94 -29.79
N LYS A 209 24.91 -1.86 -29.64
CA LYS A 209 26.26 -1.77 -30.20
C LYS A 209 26.53 -2.76 -31.35
N GLU A 210 25.55 -3.58 -31.71
CA GLU A 210 25.52 -4.41 -32.93
C GLU A 210 24.66 -3.74 -34.02
#